data_AF-A0A9W8AA84-F1
#
_entry.id   AF-A0A9W8AA84-F1
#
_cell.length_a   1.000
_cell.length_b   1.000
_cell.length_c   1.000
_cell.angle_alpha   90.00
_cell.angle_beta   90.00
_cell.angle_gamma   90.00
#
_symmetry.space_group_name_H-M   'P 1'
#
loop_
_entity.id
_entity.type
_entity.pdbx_description
1 polymer ?
#
loop_
_entity_poly.entity_id
_entity_poly.type
_entity_poly.pdbx_seq_one_letter_code
_entity_poly.pdbx_strand_id
1 'polypeptide(L)'
;MKTPIVEHRVTWEEVLSKKVEMVIGKDGVLSPCELQLWVRQEMNQEKPRNLGVLNINLAEYVREGLTTHRYLLQESKSNSTIKITLRMKQTDGDDKYKTPPLTKQQLTSAMPDISRRTKPARLKTRKLMCQVHILK
;
A
#
# COMPACT_ATOMS: atom_id res chain seq x y z
N MET A 1 -3.02 -12.17 11.95
CA MET A 1 -2.04 -13.20 11.61
C MET A 1 -0.86 -13.10 12.57
N LYS A 2 -0.61 -14.13 13.37
CA LYS A 2 0.54 -14.20 14.29
C LYS A 2 1.37 -15.41 13.86
N THR A 3 2.68 -15.23 13.75
CA THR A 3 3.59 -16.25 13.24
C THR A 3 4.89 -16.17 14.05
N PRO A 4 5.48 -17.30 14.47
CA PRO A 4 6.74 -17.29 15.19
C PRO A 4 7.86 -16.73 14.33
N ILE A 5 8.82 -16.07 14.99
CA ILE A 5 10.05 -15.61 14.35
C ILE A 5 11.00 -16.81 14.28
N VAL A 6 11.48 -17.13 13.08
CA VAL A 6 12.46 -18.19 12.82
C VAL A 6 13.62 -17.56 12.06
N GLU A 7 14.85 -17.70 12.57
CA GLU A 7 16.05 -17.14 11.93
C GLU A 7 15.95 -15.63 11.63
N HIS A 8 15.42 -14.84 12.58
CA HIS A 8 15.20 -13.39 12.41
C HIS A 8 14.25 -13.02 11.25
N ARG A 9 13.46 -14.00 10.78
CA ARG A 9 12.53 -13.85 9.68
C ARG A 9 11.15 -14.33 10.10
N VAL A 10 10.14 -13.70 9.53
CA VAL A 10 8.75 -14.16 9.59
C VAL A 10 8.29 -14.37 8.17
N THR A 11 7.66 -15.51 7.91
CA THR A 11 7.02 -15.79 6.62
C THR A 11 5.54 -15.99 6.86
N TRP A 12 4.74 -15.12 6.27
CA TRP A 12 3.29 -15.19 6.35
C TRP A 12 2.75 -15.97 5.15
N GLU A 13 1.90 -16.96 5.37
CA GLU A 13 1.28 -17.76 4.32
C GLU A 13 -0.14 -17.30 3.91
N GLU A 14 -0.72 -16.36 4.64
CA GLU A 14 -2.09 -15.91 4.43
C GLU A 14 -2.18 -14.91 3.29
N VAL A 15 -3.26 -15.01 2.52
CA VAL A 15 -3.61 -14.05 1.48
C VAL A 15 -4.58 -13.03 2.03
N LEU A 16 -4.25 -11.75 1.93
CA LEU A 16 -5.15 -10.66 2.32
C LEU A 16 -5.87 -10.12 1.09
N SER A 17 -7.20 -10.10 1.13
CA SER A 17 -8.02 -9.57 0.04
C SER A 17 -8.93 -8.46 0.53
N LYS A 18 -8.88 -7.29 -0.10
CA LYS A 18 -9.73 -6.14 0.28
C LYS A 18 -10.26 -5.41 -0.95
N LYS A 19 -11.53 -5.01 -0.92
CA LYS A 19 -12.12 -4.13 -1.93
C LYS A 19 -11.85 -2.67 -1.55
N VAL A 20 -11.45 -1.86 -2.53
CA VAL A 20 -11.16 -0.43 -2.38
C VAL A 20 -11.85 0.36 -3.50
N GLU A 21 -12.47 1.47 -3.13
CA GLU A 21 -13.00 2.44 -4.10
C GLU A 21 -11.95 3.52 -4.34
N MET A 22 -11.70 3.81 -5.60
CA MET A 22 -10.74 4.82 -6.04
C MET A 22 -11.46 5.83 -6.93
N VAL A 23 -10.99 7.08 -6.93
CA VAL A 23 -11.61 8.16 -7.68
C VAL A 23 -10.72 8.51 -8.87
N ILE A 24 -11.31 8.63 -10.05
CA ILE A 24 -10.59 9.15 -11.23
C ILE A 24 -10.59 10.68 -11.14
N GLY A 25 -9.40 11.26 -11.11
CA GLY A 25 -9.17 12.69 -11.11
C GLY A 25 -9.61 13.36 -12.42
N LYS A 26 -9.70 14.69 -12.43
CA LYS A 26 -10.10 15.47 -13.62
C LYS A 26 -9.09 15.36 -14.76
N ASP A 27 -7.83 15.10 -14.43
CA ASP A 27 -6.72 14.80 -15.32
C ASP A 27 -6.77 13.37 -15.88
N GLY A 28 -7.73 12.56 -15.45
CA GLY A 28 -7.87 11.17 -15.82
C GLY A 28 -6.93 10.24 -15.05
N VAL A 29 -6.21 10.72 -14.04
CA VAL A 29 -5.30 9.91 -13.21
C VAL A 29 -6.06 9.37 -11.99
N LEU A 30 -5.80 8.14 -11.60
CA LEU A 30 -6.36 7.58 -10.36
C LEU A 30 -5.84 8.34 -9.14
N SER A 31 -6.77 8.72 -8.27
CA SER A 31 -6.45 9.34 -6.99
C SER A 31 -5.65 8.36 -6.13
N PRO A 32 -4.64 8.84 -5.37
CA PRO A 32 -3.87 8.01 -4.46
C PRO A 32 -4.76 7.23 -3.48
N CYS A 33 -4.43 5.96 -3.26
CA CYS A 33 -5.11 5.09 -2.30
C CYS A 33 -4.07 4.41 -1.42
N GLU A 34 -3.81 5.01 -0.26
CA GLU A 34 -2.77 4.55 0.66
C GLU A 34 -3.22 3.30 1.43
N LEU A 35 -2.42 2.24 1.34
CA LEU A 35 -2.47 1.09 2.22
C LEU A 35 -1.33 1.21 3.25
N GLN A 36 -1.72 1.19 4.51
CA GLN A 36 -0.80 1.21 5.64
C GLN A 36 -0.78 -0.17 6.32
N LEU A 37 0.39 -0.79 6.40
CA LEU A 37 0.62 -2.06 7.06
C LEU A 37 1.52 -1.86 8.28
N TRP A 38 0.99 -2.13 9.47
CA TRP A 38 1.76 -2.08 10.72
C TRP A 38 2.32 -3.44 11.08
N VAL A 39 3.64 -3.51 11.23
CA VAL A 39 4.34 -4.70 11.68
C VAL A 39 4.67 -4.53 13.16
N ARG A 40 4.11 -5.41 13.99
CA ARG A 40 4.30 -5.38 15.44
C ARG A 40 4.80 -6.73 15.93
N GLN A 41 5.72 -6.70 16.89
CA GLN A 41 6.20 -7.88 17.59
C GLN A 41 5.48 -7.97 18.93
N GLU A 42 4.76 -9.06 19.14
CA GLU A 42 4.19 -9.40 20.45
C GLU A 42 5.21 -10.23 21.23
N MET A 43 5.39 -9.89 22.50
CA MET A 43 6.17 -10.66 23.46
C MET A 43 5.25 -11.03 24.61
N ASN A 44 5.37 -12.24 25.15
CA ASN A 44 4.36 -12.90 25.98
C ASN A 44 3.65 -12.02 27.02
N GLN A 45 4.35 -11.10 27.69
CA GLN A 45 3.81 -10.25 28.76
C GLN A 45 4.13 -8.76 28.60
N GLU A 46 4.69 -8.35 27.46
CA GLU A 46 5.04 -6.95 27.21
C GLU A 46 4.10 -6.29 26.20
N LYS A 47 4.01 -4.97 26.27
CA LYS A 47 3.30 -4.17 25.28
C LYS A 47 3.88 -4.46 23.88
N PRO A 48 3.04 -4.68 22.85
CA PRO A 48 3.52 -4.96 21.50
C PRO A 48 4.49 -3.89 21.02
N ARG A 49 5.69 -4.32 20.61
CA ARG A 49 6.70 -3.42 20.08
C ARG A 49 6.42 -3.13 18.61
N ASN A 50 6.40 -1.86 18.23
CA ASN A 50 6.32 -1.47 16.82
C ASN A 50 7.65 -1.79 16.12
N LEU A 51 7.61 -2.63 15.08
CA LEU A 51 8.77 -2.90 14.22
C LEU A 51 8.85 -1.91 13.07
N GLY A 52 7.72 -1.31 12.68
CA GLY A 52 7.64 -0.28 11.67
C GLY A 52 6.37 -0.38 10.84
N VAL A 53 6.29 0.49 9.84
CA VAL A 53 5.12 0.66 8.98
C VAL A 53 5.51 0.66 7.51
N LEU A 54 4.69 0.03 6.68
CA LEU A 54 4.76 0.14 5.23
C LEU A 54 3.56 0.95 4.74
N ASN A 55 3.83 2.06 4.03
CA ASN A 55 2.84 2.84 3.31
C ASN A 55 3.05 2.63 1.81
N ILE A 56 1.99 2.18 1.11
CA ILE A 56 2.01 2.02 -0.35
C ILE A 56 0.76 2.64 -0.97
N ASN A 57 0.94 3.32 -2.09
CA ASN A 57 -0.17 3.80 -2.90
C ASN A 57 -0.66 2.69 -3.84
N LEU A 58 -1.81 2.09 -3.53
CA LEU A 58 -2.44 1.04 -4.34
C LEU A 58 -2.79 1.49 -5.76
N ALA A 59 -2.94 2.81 -6.00
CA ALA A 59 -3.27 3.35 -7.32
C ALA A 59 -2.19 3.04 -8.36
N GLU A 60 -0.94 2.97 -7.94
CA GLU A 60 0.21 2.70 -8.81
C GLU A 60 0.16 1.26 -9.36
N TYR A 61 -0.44 0.33 -8.60
CA TYR A 61 -0.38 -1.09 -8.90
C TYR A 61 -1.58 -1.61 -9.71
N VAL A 62 -2.58 -0.77 -10.01
CA VAL A 62 -3.82 -1.19 -10.70
C VAL A 62 -3.54 -1.85 -12.05
N ARG A 63 -2.51 -1.40 -12.77
CA ARG A 63 -2.13 -1.91 -14.11
C ARG A 63 -0.85 -2.75 -14.14
N GLU A 64 -0.17 -2.90 -13.01
CA GLU A 64 1.11 -3.63 -12.91
C GLU A 64 0.92 -5.16 -12.92
N GLY A 65 -0.30 -5.63 -12.67
CA GLY A 65 -0.58 -7.06 -12.58
C GLY A 65 -0.13 -7.65 -11.25
N LEU A 66 0.40 -8.88 -11.28
CA LEU A 66 0.95 -9.54 -10.11
C LEU A 66 2.42 -9.16 -9.97
N THR A 67 2.77 -8.45 -8.91
CA THR A 67 4.14 -7.99 -8.68
C THR A 67 4.60 -8.27 -7.25
N THR A 68 5.91 -8.42 -7.09
CA THR A 68 6.55 -8.68 -5.80
C THR A 68 7.65 -7.67 -5.57
N HIS A 69 7.56 -6.96 -4.44
CA HIS A 69 8.51 -5.92 -4.08
C HIS A 69 8.99 -6.10 -2.64
N ARG A 70 10.22 -5.65 -2.39
CA ARG A 70 10.81 -5.59 -1.05
C ARG A 70 10.89 -4.12 -0.62
N TYR A 71 10.30 -3.82 0.53
CA TYR A 71 10.23 -2.48 1.09
C TYR A 71 10.98 -2.41 2.41
N LEU A 72 11.55 -1.25 2.70
CA LEU A 72 12.04 -0.93 4.03
C LEU A 72 10.87 -0.46 4.89
N LEU A 73 10.74 -0.97 6.10
CA LEU A 73 9.75 -0.47 7.05
C LEU A 73 10.15 0.93 7.52
N GLN A 74 9.23 1.88 7.36
CA GLN A 74 9.34 3.21 7.94
C GLN A 74 9.13 3.15 9.46
N GLU A 75 9.63 4.15 10.18
CA GLU A 75 9.56 4.22 11.64
C GLU A 75 10.14 2.97 12.34
N SER A 76 11.05 2.25 11.65
CA SER A 76 11.68 1.04 12.14
C SER A 76 12.99 1.36 12.87
N LYS A 77 13.20 0.74 14.03
CA LYS A 77 14.47 0.83 14.76
C LYS A 77 15.57 -0.08 14.19
N SER A 78 15.23 -1.02 13.31
CA SER A 78 16.10 -2.14 12.93
C SER A 78 16.30 -2.29 11.42
N ASN A 79 15.99 -1.28 10.62
CA ASN A 79 16.06 -1.35 9.15
C ASN A 79 15.37 -2.61 8.58
N SER A 80 14.27 -3.02 9.22
CA SER A 80 13.57 -4.25 8.86
C SER A 80 12.97 -4.09 7.47
N THR A 81 13.07 -5.14 6.65
CA THR A 81 12.44 -5.17 5.32
C THR A 81 11.25 -6.11 5.30
N ILE A 82 10.26 -5.79 4.47
CA ILE A 82 9.10 -6.63 4.20
C ILE A 82 9.02 -6.91 2.70
N LYS A 83 8.85 -8.18 2.34
CA LYS A 83 8.56 -8.59 0.97
C LYS A 83 7.05 -8.79 0.86
N ILE A 84 6.40 -8.06 -0.04
CA ILE A 84 4.99 -8.26 -0.34
C ILE A 84 4.84 -8.62 -1.82
N THR A 85 4.04 -9.64 -2.07
CA THR A 85 3.49 -9.89 -3.40
C THR A 85 2.10 -9.30 -3.41
N LEU A 86 1.75 -8.50 -4.41
CA LEU A 86 0.42 -7.89 -4.49
C LEU A 86 -0.12 -7.91 -5.92
N ARG A 87 -1.45 -7.97 -6.03
CA ARG A 87 -2.20 -7.87 -7.27
C ARG A 87 -3.41 -6.97 -7.08
N MET A 88 -3.52 -5.95 -7.91
CA MET A 88 -4.73 -5.15 -8.03
C MET A 88 -5.57 -5.68 -9.19
N LYS A 89 -6.87 -5.83 -8.99
CA LYS A 89 -7.83 -6.18 -10.03
C LYS A 89 -9.00 -5.21 -10.00
N GLN A 90 -9.24 -4.52 -11.12
CA GLN A 90 -10.49 -3.76 -11.29
C GLN A 90 -11.67 -4.75 -11.33
N THR A 91 -12.65 -4.51 -10.48
CA THR A 91 -13.89 -5.30 -10.41
C THR A 91 -15.07 -4.58 -11.03
N ASP A 92 -15.08 -3.24 -11.00
CA ASP A 92 -16.15 -2.41 -11.55
C ASP A 92 -15.67 -0.97 -11.79
N GLY A 93 -16.45 -0.20 -12.54
CA GLY A 93 -16.16 1.19 -12.86
C GLY A 93 -15.47 1.36 -14.21
N ASP A 94 -15.01 2.57 -14.46
CA ASP A 94 -14.55 2.99 -15.78
C ASP A 94 -13.12 2.50 -16.10
N ASP A 95 -12.85 2.12 -17.34
CA ASP A 95 -11.56 1.62 -17.82
C ASP A 95 -10.63 2.73 -18.33
N LYS A 96 -11.18 3.92 -18.62
CA LYS A 96 -10.42 5.08 -19.12
C LYS A 96 -9.84 5.90 -17.97
N TYR A 97 -8.72 5.42 -17.45
CA TYR A 97 -7.88 6.10 -16.46
C TYR A 97 -6.38 5.86 -16.72
N LYS A 98 -5.55 6.71 -16.13
CA LYS A 98 -4.10 6.54 -16.03
C LYS A 98 -3.76 6.18 -14.58
N THR A 99 -2.76 5.34 -14.39
CA THR A 99 -2.19 5.07 -13.06
C THR A 99 -1.12 6.12 -12.75
N PRO A 100 -0.98 6.57 -11.49
CA PRO A 100 0.20 7.31 -11.09
C PRO A 100 1.47 6.47 -11.35
N PRO A 101 2.62 7.10 -11.64
CA PRO A 101 3.86 6.38 -11.87
C PRO A 101 4.22 5.58 -10.62
N LEU A 102 4.69 4.36 -10.81
CA LEU A 102 5.25 3.56 -9.72
C LEU A 102 6.39 4.33 -9.07
N THR A 103 6.21 4.71 -7.82
CA THR A 103 7.29 5.28 -7.03
C THR A 103 8.19 4.11 -6.64
N LYS A 104 9.14 3.75 -7.51
CA LYS A 104 10.26 2.88 -7.13
C LYS A 104 10.92 3.60 -5.96
N GLN A 105 10.72 3.11 -4.75
CA GLN A 105 11.36 3.65 -3.55
C GLN A 105 12.86 3.37 -3.63
N GLN A 106 13.57 4.12 -4.47
CA GLN A 106 14.97 4.40 -4.26
C GLN A 106 15.02 5.36 -3.07
N LEU A 107 15.62 4.85 -2.00
CA LEU A 107 16.12 5.61 -0.86
C LEU A 107 16.63 6.99 -1.32
N THR A 108 15.85 8.04 -1.09
CA THR A 108 16.42 9.39 -1.05
C THR A 108 15.53 10.29 -0.21
N SER A 109 16.09 10.68 0.92
CA SER A 109 15.68 11.83 1.71
C SER A 109 15.60 13.08 0.84
N ALA A 110 14.40 13.51 0.45
CA ALA A 110 14.11 14.90 0.07
C ALA A 110 12.60 15.15 0.06
N MET A 111 12.14 16.14 0.82
CA MET A 111 10.85 16.82 0.62
C MET A 111 10.92 17.71 -0.62
N PRO A 112 9.82 17.89 -1.36
CA PRO A 112 9.03 19.13 -1.20
C PRO A 112 7.51 18.83 -1.15
N ASP A 113 6.79 19.36 -0.17
CA ASP A 113 6.05 20.65 -0.15
C ASP A 113 4.58 20.58 -0.64
N ILE A 114 3.74 21.25 0.16
CA ILE A 114 2.38 21.77 -0.05
C ILE A 114 1.19 20.79 -0.12
N SER A 115 0.70 20.44 1.08
CA SER A 115 -0.68 19.99 1.27
C SER A 115 -1.66 21.15 1.01
N ARG A 116 -2.08 21.36 -0.24
CA ARG A 116 -3.31 22.13 -0.53
C ARG A 116 -4.52 21.23 -0.27
N ARG A 117 -5.05 21.27 0.95
CA ARG A 117 -6.42 20.79 1.23
C ARG A 117 -7.42 21.74 0.55
N THR A 118 -7.79 21.45 -0.69
CA THR A 118 -9.01 22.01 -1.28
C THR A 118 -10.17 21.05 -1.00
N LYS A 119 -11.24 21.59 -0.40
CA LYS A 119 -12.50 20.87 -0.18
C LYS A 119 -13.02 20.38 -1.55
N PRO A 120 -13.34 19.09 -1.75
CA PRO A 120 -13.87 18.67 -3.04
C PRO A 120 -15.29 19.21 -3.20
N ALA A 121 -15.46 20.07 -4.20
CA ALA A 121 -16.77 20.40 -4.75
C ALA A 121 -17.44 19.10 -5.22
N ARG A 122 -18.76 18.97 -5.00
CA ARG A 122 -19.58 17.87 -5.53
C ARG A 122 -19.59 17.93 -7.06
N LEU A 123 -18.61 17.30 -7.68
CA LEU A 123 -18.62 16.96 -9.10
C LEU A 123 -18.79 15.45 -9.20
N LYS A 124 -19.60 14.99 -10.15
CA LYS A 124 -19.85 13.57 -10.42
C LYS A 124 -18.51 12.85 -10.63
N THR A 125 -17.98 12.23 -9.58
CA THR A 125 -16.68 11.56 -9.61
C THR A 125 -16.87 10.16 -10.18
N ARG A 126 -16.14 9.86 -11.26
CA ARG A 126 -16.04 8.48 -11.78
C ARG A 126 -15.26 7.66 -10.75
N LYS A 127 -15.91 6.60 -10.26
CA LYS A 127 -15.33 5.69 -9.28
C LYS A 127 -14.85 4.41 -9.96
N LEU A 128 -13.77 3.86 -9.42
CA LEU A 128 -13.19 2.60 -9.80
C LEU A 128 -13.24 1.68 -8.58
N MET A 129 -13.85 0.50 -8.70
CA MET A 129 -13.75 -0.51 -7.65
C MET A 129 -12.63 -1.47 -8.00
N CYS A 130 -11.68 -1.61 -7.08
CA CYS A 130 -10.57 -2.54 -7.20
C CYS A 130 -10.56 -3.52 -6.02
N GLN A 131 -10.03 -4.70 -6.26
CA GLN A 131 -9.72 -5.67 -5.24
C GLN A 131 -8.20 -5.83 -5.17
N VAL A 132 -7.63 -5.55 -4.01
CA VAL A 132 -6.23 -5.84 -3.70
C VAL A 132 -6.14 -7.25 -3.15
N HIS A 133 -5.19 -8.03 -3.67
CA HIS A 133 -4.80 -9.33 -3.15
C HIS A 133 -3.32 -9.27 -2.77
N ILE A 134 -2.99 -9.45 -1.49
CA ILE A 134 -1.61 -9.57 -0.99
C ILE A 134 -1.33 -11.06 -0.85
N LEU A 135 -0.32 -11.56 -1.57
CA LEU A 135 0.09 -12.96 -1.60
C LEU A 135 1.43 -13.15 -0.87
N LYS A 136 1.73 -14.42 -0.59
CA LYS A 136 3.01 -14.91 -0.07
C LYS A 136 4.16 -14.75 -1.09
#